data_AF-K0SR64-F1
#
_entry.id   AF-K0SR64-F1
#
_cell.length_a   1.000
_cell.length_b   1.000
_cell.length_c   1.000
_cell.angle_alpha   90.00
_cell.angle_beta   90.00
_cell.angle_gamma   90.00
#
_symmetry.space_group_name_H-M   'P 1'
#
loop_
_entity.id
_entity.type
_entity.pdbx_description
1 polymer ?
#
loop_
_entity_poly.entity_id
_entity_poly.type
_entity_poly.pdbx_seq_one_letter_code
_entity_poly.pdbx_strand_id
1 'polypeptide(L)'
;MQQPPPQSNETLYNKKLVEILRKHRGLLQSSPAESQRDRDVFAAENALLDRVMRNERSSILSSLALAGLVFGTVRYGPRLAVIKIGGEAKRLALQRADELAEKANTRWIQKTTAFMFESLFAAWAGWRGYSILSQQNASSYEEIAKIPLSEGRSVLSDRLCDDFINLGHKEIAPDFWSNLDLGEDSGLKDRKRWQAVRDFCENCAKRRAFEAGFRRDHGLKSDASVEIPRDALAKTE
;
A
#
# COMPACT_ATOMS: atom_id res chain seq x y z
N MET A 1 -11.26 -23.59 25.45
CA MET A 1 -10.25 -22.61 24.99
C MET A 1 -11.00 -21.54 24.20
N GLN A 2 -11.05 -20.29 24.67
CA GLN A 2 -11.67 -19.20 23.91
C GLN A 2 -10.72 -18.78 22.79
N GLN A 3 -11.20 -18.82 21.55
CA GLN A 3 -10.45 -18.28 20.42
C GLN A 3 -10.26 -16.77 20.63
N PRO A 4 -9.03 -16.23 20.43
CA PRO A 4 -8.80 -14.81 20.54
C PRO A 4 -9.64 -14.05 19.50
N PRO A 5 -10.07 -12.81 19.79
CA PRO A 5 -10.90 -12.04 18.88
C PRO A 5 -10.20 -11.83 17.54
N PRO A 6 -10.95 -11.83 16.41
CA PRO A 6 -10.40 -11.81 15.05
C PRO A 6 -9.40 -10.67 14.80
N GLN A 7 -9.60 -9.51 15.46
CA GLN A 7 -8.72 -8.34 15.36
C GLN A 7 -7.32 -8.54 15.97
N SER A 8 -7.17 -9.41 16.97
CA SER A 8 -5.87 -9.72 17.59
C SER A 8 -4.99 -10.51 16.62
N ASN A 9 -5.58 -11.50 15.95
CA ASN A 9 -4.90 -12.34 14.97
C ASN A 9 -4.55 -11.56 13.70
N GLU A 10 -5.43 -10.66 13.25
CA GLU A 10 -5.16 -9.77 12.10
C GLU A 10 -3.89 -8.94 12.32
N THR A 11 -3.70 -8.40 13.52
CA THR A 11 -2.51 -7.60 13.86
C THR A 11 -1.23 -8.44 13.81
N LEU A 12 -1.30 -9.69 14.28
CA LEU A 12 -0.18 -10.64 14.24
C LEU A 12 0.20 -10.99 12.79
N TYR A 13 -0.78 -11.36 11.96
CA TYR A 13 -0.54 -11.72 10.57
C TYR A 13 -0.04 -10.53 9.76
N ASN A 14 -0.55 -9.32 10.03
CA ASN A 14 -0.06 -8.12 9.38
C ASN A 14 1.44 -7.87 9.68
N LYS A 15 1.90 -8.13 10.92
CA LYS A 15 3.33 -8.04 11.26
C LYS A 15 4.17 -9.01 10.43
N LYS A 16 3.72 -10.26 10.28
CA LYS A 16 4.41 -11.28 9.45
C LYS A 16 4.47 -10.89 7.99
N LEU A 17 3.36 -10.40 7.43
CA LEU A 17 3.30 -9.91 6.07
C LEU A 17 4.27 -8.73 5.85
N VAL A 18 4.30 -7.77 6.78
CA VAL A 18 5.26 -6.64 6.73
C VAL A 18 6.70 -7.12 6.84
N GLU A 19 6.97 -8.17 7.61
CA GLU A 19 8.31 -8.77 7.72
C GLU A 19 8.76 -9.39 6.39
N ILE A 20 7.90 -10.13 5.69
CA ILE A 20 8.20 -10.66 4.35
C ILE A 20 8.48 -9.50 3.38
N LEU A 21 7.63 -8.48 3.35
CA LEU A 21 7.84 -7.32 2.48
C LEU A 21 9.13 -6.56 2.81
N ARG A 22 9.47 -6.44 4.10
CA ARG A 22 10.71 -5.81 4.57
C ARG A 22 11.95 -6.62 4.16
N LYS A 23 11.91 -7.95 4.30
CA LYS A 23 12.97 -8.88 3.87
C LYS A 23 13.28 -8.69 2.38
N HIS A 24 12.26 -8.46 1.56
CA HIS A 24 12.39 -8.30 0.11
C HIS A 24 12.37 -6.84 -0.38
N ARG A 25 12.41 -5.85 0.53
CA ARG A 25 12.32 -4.42 0.18
C ARG A 25 13.39 -3.99 -0.84
N GLY A 26 14.60 -4.52 -0.72
CA GLY A 26 15.69 -4.21 -1.64
C GLY A 26 15.32 -4.50 -3.10
N LEU A 27 14.55 -5.56 -3.34
CA LEU A 27 14.11 -6.00 -4.67
C LEU A 27 12.97 -5.15 -5.21
N LEU A 28 12.06 -4.72 -4.35
CA LEU A 28 10.97 -3.82 -4.70
C LEU A 28 11.46 -2.40 -5.02
N GLN A 29 12.66 -2.05 -4.54
CA GLN A 29 13.26 -0.71 -4.71
C GLN A 29 14.35 -0.67 -5.79
N SER A 30 15.08 -1.76 -6.00
CA SER A 30 15.98 -1.88 -7.14
C SER A 30 15.14 -2.12 -8.39
N SER A 31 14.82 -1.05 -9.12
CA SER A 31 14.55 -1.19 -10.55
C SER A 31 15.80 -1.84 -11.12
N PRO A 32 15.74 -3.07 -11.67
CA PRO A 32 16.95 -3.73 -12.11
C PRO A 32 17.54 -2.83 -13.20
N ALA A 33 18.71 -2.25 -12.90
CA ALA A 33 19.57 -1.66 -13.89
C ALA A 33 20.13 -2.83 -14.71
N GLU A 34 19.28 -3.43 -15.53
CA GLU A 34 19.54 -4.64 -16.28
C GLU A 34 19.34 -4.40 -17.76
N SER A 35 20.03 -5.23 -18.53
CA SER A 35 20.21 -5.11 -19.96
C SER A 35 18.87 -5.07 -20.69
N GLN A 36 18.85 -4.56 -21.92
CA GLN A 36 17.65 -4.51 -22.76
C GLN A 36 17.01 -5.90 -22.92
N ARG A 37 17.83 -6.96 -22.82
CA ARG A 37 17.44 -8.38 -22.86
C ARG A 37 16.63 -8.82 -21.64
N ASP A 38 16.97 -8.33 -20.45
CA ASP A 38 16.25 -8.66 -19.21
C ASP A 38 14.90 -7.95 -19.15
N ARG A 39 14.82 -6.71 -19.68
CA ARG A 39 13.54 -5.99 -19.80
C ARG A 39 12.51 -6.74 -20.63
N ASP A 40 12.95 -7.37 -21.72
CA ASP A 40 12.07 -8.15 -22.59
C ASP A 40 11.59 -9.45 -21.91
N VAL A 41 12.46 -10.10 -21.12
CA VAL A 41 12.14 -11.32 -20.35
C VAL A 41 11.14 -11.05 -19.22
N PHE A 42 11.18 -9.85 -18.61
CA PHE A 42 10.29 -9.45 -17.51
C PHE A 42 9.22 -8.43 -17.92
N ALA A 43 8.94 -8.26 -19.22
CA ALA A 43 8.10 -7.18 -19.73
C ALA A 43 6.66 -7.20 -19.15
N ALA A 44 6.08 -8.38 -18.98
CA ALA A 44 4.73 -8.54 -18.42
C ALA A 44 4.67 -8.18 -16.93
N GLU A 45 5.64 -8.64 -16.13
CA GLU A 45 5.78 -8.28 -14.71
C GLU A 45 6.00 -6.76 -14.56
N ASN A 46 6.91 -6.18 -15.35
CA ASN A 46 7.19 -4.75 -15.32
C ASN A 46 5.97 -3.91 -15.68
N ALA A 47 5.16 -4.32 -16.65
CA ALA A 47 3.93 -3.61 -17.02
C ALA A 47 2.86 -3.66 -15.92
N LEU A 48 2.79 -4.73 -15.14
CA LEU A 48 1.93 -4.84 -13.96
C LEU A 48 2.45 -3.97 -12.82
N LEU A 49 3.75 -4.05 -12.52
CA LEU A 49 4.38 -3.23 -11.49
C LEU A 49 4.28 -1.74 -11.79
N ASP A 50 4.46 -1.31 -13.03
CA ASP A 50 4.30 0.09 -13.44
C ASP A 50 2.86 0.57 -13.29
N ARG A 51 1.86 -0.30 -13.47
CA ARG A 51 0.45 0.04 -13.21
C ARG A 51 0.21 0.22 -11.71
N VAL A 52 0.65 -0.74 -10.89
CA VAL A 52 0.53 -0.67 -9.42
C VAL A 52 1.25 0.58 -8.90
N MET A 53 2.49 0.81 -9.31
CA MET A 53 3.28 1.96 -8.88
C MET A 53 2.67 3.28 -9.33
N ARG A 54 2.04 3.36 -10.51
CA ARG A 54 1.32 4.58 -10.93
C ARG A 54 0.10 4.85 -10.06
N ASN A 55 -0.70 3.83 -9.75
CA ASN A 55 -1.88 3.97 -8.88
C ASN A 55 -1.51 4.32 -7.43
N GLU A 56 -0.42 3.75 -6.91
CA GLU A 56 0.09 4.11 -5.58
C GLU A 56 0.70 5.52 -5.57
N ARG A 57 1.47 5.89 -6.60
CA ARG A 57 2.01 7.26 -6.73
C ARG A 57 0.90 8.28 -6.84
N SER A 58 -0.17 8.04 -7.59
CA SER A 58 -1.29 8.98 -7.66
C SER A 58 -2.00 9.12 -6.31
N SER A 59 -2.10 8.05 -5.53
CA SER A 59 -2.68 8.08 -4.17
C SER A 59 -1.81 8.86 -3.18
N ILE A 60 -0.48 8.67 -3.25
CA ILE A 60 0.50 9.41 -2.44
C ILE A 60 0.52 10.89 -2.84
N LEU A 61 0.51 11.20 -4.14
CA LEU A 61 0.49 12.58 -4.60
C LEU A 61 -0.82 13.29 -4.22
N SER A 62 -1.95 12.61 -4.34
CA SER A 62 -3.26 13.13 -3.94
C SER A 62 -3.35 13.34 -2.44
N SER A 63 -2.78 12.45 -1.63
CA SER A 63 -2.74 12.60 -0.17
C SER A 63 -1.80 13.73 0.28
N LEU A 64 -0.67 13.92 -0.40
CA LEU A 64 0.22 15.07 -0.19
C LEU A 64 -0.46 16.38 -0.60
N ALA A 65 -1.20 16.40 -1.71
CA ALA A 65 -1.98 17.55 -2.13
C ALA A 65 -3.07 17.89 -1.10
N LEU A 66 -3.78 16.88 -0.58
CA LEU A 66 -4.77 17.06 0.49
C LEU A 66 -4.11 17.59 1.77
N ALA A 67 -2.96 17.05 2.18
CA ALA A 67 -2.21 17.53 3.33
C ALA A 67 -1.82 19.00 3.16
N GLY A 68 -1.34 19.39 1.98
CA GLY A 68 -1.02 20.79 1.65
C GLY A 68 -2.25 21.70 1.69
N LEU A 69 -3.39 21.23 1.18
CA LEU A 69 -4.65 21.96 1.20
C LEU A 69 -5.18 22.16 2.63
N VAL A 70 -5.14 21.11 3.46
CA VAL A 70 -5.52 21.18 4.87
C VAL A 70 -4.59 22.10 5.65
N PHE A 71 -3.28 22.02 5.41
CA PHE A 71 -2.33 22.94 6.01
C PHE A 71 -2.65 24.40 5.66
N GLY A 72 -2.85 24.70 4.37
CA GLY A 72 -3.19 26.04 3.90
C GLY A 72 -4.52 26.56 4.47
N THR A 73 -5.54 25.70 4.52
CA THR A 73 -6.86 26.08 5.06
C THR A 73 -6.82 26.30 6.57
N VAL A 74 -6.15 25.47 7.36
CA VAL A 74 -6.01 25.70 8.81
C VAL A 74 -5.19 26.96 9.09
N ARG A 75 -4.12 27.19 8.31
CA ARG A 75 -3.22 28.33 8.54
C ARG A 75 -3.82 29.68 8.13
N TYR A 76 -4.52 29.73 7.01
CA TYR A 76 -5.00 31.00 6.43
C TYR A 76 -6.52 31.16 6.47
N GLY A 77 -7.28 30.06 6.48
CA GLY A 77 -8.74 30.04 6.44
C GLY A 77 -9.40 30.79 7.60
N PRO A 78 -9.05 30.53 8.87
CA PRO A 78 -9.63 31.25 10.00
C PRO A 78 -9.41 32.77 9.93
N ARG A 79 -8.21 33.22 9.56
CA ARG A 79 -7.91 34.67 9.39
C ARG A 79 -8.76 35.28 8.28
N LEU A 80 -8.87 34.60 7.13
CA LEU A 80 -9.71 35.06 6.02
C LEU A 80 -11.19 35.10 6.38
N ALA A 81 -11.70 34.09 7.10
CA ALA A 81 -13.08 34.04 7.56
C ALA A 81 -13.41 35.18 8.53
N VAL A 82 -12.54 35.44 9.51
CA VAL A 82 -12.71 36.54 10.48
C VAL A 82 -12.71 37.90 9.78
N ILE A 83 -11.83 38.11 8.80
CA ILE A 83 -11.79 39.36 8.02
C ILE A 83 -13.06 39.50 7.16
N LYS A 84 -13.52 38.41 6.53
CA LYS A 84 -14.70 38.43 5.67
C LYS A 84 -15.99 38.69 6.45
N ILE A 85 -16.11 38.13 7.66
CA ILE A 85 -17.29 38.31 8.52
C ILE A 85 -17.26 39.66 9.24
N GLY A 86 -16.08 40.09 9.69
CA GLY A 86 -15.93 41.26 10.57
C GLY A 86 -15.50 42.56 9.88
N GLY A 87 -15.29 42.55 8.57
CA GLY A 87 -14.87 43.71 7.79
C GLY A 87 -13.54 44.32 8.24
N GLU A 88 -13.33 45.61 7.94
CA GLU A 88 -12.09 46.32 8.26
C GLU A 88 -11.79 46.41 9.76
N ALA A 89 -12.81 46.50 10.60
CA ALA A 89 -12.63 46.61 12.05
C ALA A 89 -11.89 45.38 12.62
N LYS A 90 -12.23 44.16 12.15
CA LYS A 90 -11.52 42.94 12.57
C LYS A 90 -10.15 42.80 11.91
N ARG A 91 -9.96 43.32 10.68
CA ARG A 91 -8.64 43.38 10.04
C ARG A 91 -7.66 44.23 10.85
N LEU A 92 -8.08 45.43 11.27
CA LEU A 92 -7.29 46.33 12.11
C LEU A 92 -7.03 45.73 13.50
N ALA A 93 -8.02 45.06 14.09
CA ALA A 93 -7.85 44.37 15.37
C ALA A 93 -6.80 43.25 15.29
N LEU A 94 -6.78 42.47 14.19
CA LEU A 94 -5.77 41.43 13.97
C LEU A 94 -4.36 42.02 13.80
N GLN A 95 -4.23 43.15 13.09
CA GLN A 95 -2.94 43.85 12.94
C GLN A 95 -2.41 44.34 14.30
N ARG A 96 -3.25 44.96 15.12
CA ARG A 96 -2.87 45.41 16.47
C ARG A 96 -2.49 44.24 17.38
N ALA A 97 -3.16 43.09 17.27
CA ALA A 97 -2.80 41.89 18.01
C ALA A 97 -1.43 41.34 17.57
N ASP A 98 -1.14 41.33 16.27
CA ASP A 98 0.16 40.91 15.73
C ASP A 98 1.29 41.86 16.21
N GLU A 99 1.05 43.17 16.28
CA GLU A 99 2.00 44.17 16.82
C GLU A 99 2.24 44.02 18.33
N LEU A 100 1.20 43.72 19.11
CA LEU A 100 1.33 43.46 20.55
C LEU A 100 2.13 42.19 20.84
N ALA A 101 1.92 41.13 20.05
CA ALA A 101 2.67 39.88 20.16
C ALA A 101 4.16 40.06 19.79
N GLU A 102 4.46 40.95 18.85
CA GLU A 102 5.82 41.34 18.48
C GLU A 102 6.52 42.10 19.61
N LYS A 103 5.84 43.08 20.22
CA LYS A 103 6.36 43.82 21.38
C LYS A 103 6.58 42.94 22.62
N ALA A 104 5.77 41.89 22.79
CA ALA A 104 5.87 40.95 23.91
C ALA A 104 6.92 39.84 23.71
N ASN A 105 7.59 39.78 22.55
CA ASN A 105 8.56 38.74 22.17
C ASN A 105 8.02 37.28 22.24
N THR A 106 6.70 37.11 22.35
CA THR A 106 6.02 35.79 22.39
C THR A 106 5.69 35.26 21.00
N ARG A 107 5.89 36.09 19.97
CA ARG A 107 5.58 35.82 18.55
C ARG A 107 6.25 34.54 18.02
N TRP A 108 7.49 34.25 18.44
CA TRP A 108 8.18 33.04 18.00
C TRP A 108 7.56 31.78 18.59
N ILE A 109 7.26 31.78 19.90
CA ILE A 109 6.63 30.64 20.59
C ILE A 109 5.24 30.36 19.99
N GLN A 110 4.43 31.40 19.77
CA GLN A 110 3.11 31.25 19.15
C GLN A 110 3.19 30.69 17.72
N LYS A 111 4.14 31.19 16.90
CA LYS A 111 4.35 30.71 15.53
C LYS A 111 4.82 29.26 15.50
N THR A 112 5.75 28.88 16.38
CA THR A 112 6.28 27.52 16.45
C THR A 112 5.21 26.53 16.92
N THR A 113 4.46 26.85 17.96
CA THR A 113 3.38 25.96 18.45
C THR A 113 2.25 25.82 17.44
N ALA A 114 1.83 26.94 16.81
CA ALA A 114 0.82 26.90 15.75
C ALA A 114 1.31 26.07 14.55
N PHE A 115 2.55 26.27 14.11
CA PHE A 115 3.15 25.50 13.02
C PHE A 115 3.22 24.00 13.33
N MET A 116 3.59 23.62 14.55
CA MET A 116 3.62 22.22 14.99
C MET A 116 2.22 21.59 14.96
N PHE A 117 1.22 22.29 15.49
CA PHE A 117 -0.17 21.83 15.47
C PHE A 117 -0.71 21.70 14.04
N GLU A 118 -0.50 22.72 13.19
CA GLU A 118 -0.88 22.74 11.77
C GLU A 118 -0.22 21.58 11.01
N SER A 119 1.06 21.34 11.25
CA SER A 119 1.81 20.24 10.61
C SER A 119 1.29 18.87 11.04
N LEU A 120 0.95 18.69 12.32
CA LEU A 120 0.34 17.46 12.82
C LEU A 120 -1.04 17.20 12.20
N PHE A 121 -1.87 18.23 12.08
CA PHE A 121 -3.19 18.12 11.45
C PHE A 121 -3.08 17.81 9.95
N ALA A 122 -2.13 18.45 9.25
CA ALA A 122 -1.85 18.19 7.85
C ALA A 122 -1.33 16.76 7.63
N ALA A 123 -0.41 16.29 8.48
CA ALA A 123 0.10 14.92 8.44
C ALA A 123 -1.02 13.89 8.71
N TRP A 124 -1.90 14.16 9.68
CA TRP A 124 -3.06 13.31 9.96
C TRP A 124 -4.03 13.27 8.79
N ALA A 125 -4.35 14.42 8.19
CA ALA A 125 -5.24 14.50 7.03
C ALA A 125 -4.63 13.82 5.79
N GLY A 126 -3.33 13.97 5.58
CA GLY A 126 -2.59 13.25 4.54
C GLY A 126 -2.63 11.74 4.75
N TRP A 127 -2.34 11.27 5.97
CA TRP A 127 -2.45 9.85 6.30
C TRP A 127 -3.88 9.30 6.09
N ARG A 128 -4.90 10.05 6.53
CA ARG A 128 -6.31 9.65 6.34
C ARG A 128 -6.70 9.65 4.86
N GLY A 129 -6.32 10.67 4.11
CA GLY A 129 -6.53 10.74 2.66
C GLY A 129 -5.86 9.60 1.92
N TYR A 130 -4.60 9.30 2.26
CA TYR A 130 -3.90 8.12 1.73
C TYR A 130 -4.66 6.84 2.05
N SER A 131 -5.03 6.60 3.31
CA SER A 131 -5.74 5.38 3.70
C SER A 131 -7.07 5.19 2.96
N ILE A 132 -7.81 6.27 2.70
CA ILE A 132 -9.09 6.21 1.99
C ILE A 132 -8.85 5.96 0.49
N LEU A 133 -7.91 6.68 -0.13
CA LEU A 133 -7.61 6.56 -1.56
C LEU A 133 -6.96 5.21 -1.89
N SER A 134 -6.07 4.71 -1.03
CA SER A 134 -5.46 3.39 -1.18
C SER A 134 -6.50 2.27 -1.05
N GLN A 135 -7.49 2.42 -0.16
CA GLN A 135 -8.61 1.47 -0.03
C GLN A 135 -9.59 1.51 -1.22
N GLN A 136 -9.72 2.67 -1.87
CA GLN A 136 -10.54 2.83 -3.08
C GLN A 136 -9.85 2.29 -4.32
N ASN A 137 -8.52 2.25 -4.36
CA ASN A 137 -7.74 1.59 -5.41
C ASN A 137 -7.71 0.07 -5.26
N ALA A 138 -8.90 -0.54 -5.27
CA ALA A 138 -9.07 -2.00 -5.32
C ALA A 138 -8.27 -2.63 -6.49
N SER A 139 -8.09 -1.88 -7.58
CA SER A 139 -7.28 -2.28 -8.73
C SER A 139 -5.82 -2.55 -8.39
N SER A 140 -5.21 -1.84 -7.43
CA SER A 140 -3.79 -2.08 -7.08
C SER A 140 -3.60 -3.47 -6.48
N TYR A 141 -4.49 -3.87 -5.57
CA TYR A 141 -4.41 -5.15 -4.89
C TYR A 141 -4.73 -6.33 -5.81
N GLU A 142 -5.73 -6.19 -6.68
CA GLU A 142 -6.04 -7.19 -7.71
C GLU A 142 -4.89 -7.37 -8.71
N GLU A 143 -4.23 -6.30 -9.11
CA GLU A 143 -3.08 -6.38 -10.03
C GLU A 143 -1.85 -6.99 -9.33
N ILE A 144 -1.62 -6.70 -8.04
CA ILE A 144 -0.57 -7.35 -7.25
C ILE A 144 -0.82 -8.87 -7.18
N ALA A 145 -2.06 -9.29 -6.91
CA ALA A 145 -2.43 -10.70 -6.85
C ALA A 145 -2.16 -11.47 -8.15
N LYS A 146 -2.15 -10.78 -9.31
CA LYS A 146 -1.88 -11.36 -10.63
C LYS A 146 -0.39 -11.50 -10.97
N ILE A 147 0.52 -10.88 -10.20
CA ILE A 147 1.97 -10.97 -10.46
C ILE A 147 2.48 -12.42 -10.60
N PRO A 148 2.07 -13.39 -9.75
CA PRO A 148 2.47 -14.79 -9.91
C PRO A 148 1.98 -15.44 -11.19
N LEU A 149 0.89 -14.93 -11.77
CA LEU A 149 0.34 -15.41 -13.03
C LEU A 149 0.88 -14.68 -14.26
N SER A 150 1.85 -13.78 -14.08
CA SER A 150 2.48 -13.08 -15.20
C SER A 150 3.21 -14.05 -16.12
N GLU A 151 3.13 -13.74 -17.42
CA GLU A 151 3.72 -14.50 -18.50
C GLU A 151 5.25 -14.41 -18.42
N GLY A 152 5.93 -15.49 -18.82
CA GLY A 152 7.38 -15.58 -18.80
C GLY A 152 7.96 -15.80 -17.40
N ARG A 153 9.15 -15.25 -17.17
CA ARG A 153 9.82 -15.32 -15.87
C ARG A 153 9.39 -14.13 -15.02
N SER A 154 9.29 -14.30 -13.71
CA SER A 154 8.94 -13.23 -12.77
C SER A 154 9.91 -13.24 -11.60
N VAL A 155 10.68 -12.15 -11.45
CA VAL A 155 11.69 -12.05 -10.39
C VAL A 155 11.02 -12.01 -9.02
N LEU A 156 9.88 -11.32 -8.91
CA LEU A 156 9.15 -11.24 -7.66
C LEU A 156 8.52 -12.57 -7.30
N SER A 157 7.93 -13.27 -8.27
CA SER A 157 7.32 -14.58 -7.99
C SER A 157 8.36 -15.62 -7.59
N ASP A 158 9.51 -15.65 -8.28
CA ASP A 158 10.62 -16.55 -7.96
C ASP A 158 11.12 -16.38 -6.51
N ARG A 159 11.04 -15.15 -5.96
CA ARG A 159 11.59 -14.82 -4.63
C ARG A 159 10.54 -14.73 -3.51
N LEU A 160 9.31 -14.33 -3.83
CA LEU A 160 8.24 -14.11 -2.85
C LEU A 160 7.35 -15.32 -2.67
N CYS A 161 7.15 -16.15 -3.70
CA CYS A 161 6.13 -17.19 -3.64
C CYS A 161 6.36 -18.23 -2.52
N ASP A 162 7.61 -18.55 -2.18
CA ASP A 162 7.91 -19.42 -1.04
C ASP A 162 7.36 -18.86 0.28
N ASP A 163 7.74 -17.62 0.59
CA ASP A 163 7.41 -16.97 1.84
C ASP A 163 5.89 -16.75 1.94
N PHE A 164 5.24 -16.37 0.83
CA PHE A 164 3.78 -16.18 0.77
C PHE A 164 3.01 -17.50 0.89
N ILE A 165 3.41 -18.57 0.19
CA ILE A 165 2.76 -19.89 0.36
C ILE A 165 2.93 -20.38 1.80
N ASN A 166 4.12 -20.23 2.39
CA ASN A 166 4.36 -20.61 3.77
C ASN A 166 3.48 -19.80 4.74
N LEU A 167 3.40 -18.49 4.55
CA LEU A 167 2.51 -17.63 5.33
C LEU A 167 1.04 -18.09 5.19
N GLY A 168 0.56 -18.22 3.95
CA GLY A 168 -0.84 -18.45 3.64
C GLY A 168 -1.36 -19.83 4.05
N HIS A 169 -0.56 -20.88 3.79
CA HIS A 169 -1.00 -22.26 3.96
C HIS A 169 -0.55 -22.91 5.28
N LYS A 170 0.49 -22.35 5.94
CA LYS A 170 1.04 -22.96 7.17
C LYS A 170 0.93 -22.06 8.39
N GLU A 171 1.07 -20.75 8.24
CA GLU A 171 1.13 -19.84 9.39
C GLU A 171 -0.18 -19.13 9.71
N ILE A 172 -1.00 -18.83 8.71
CA ILE A 172 -2.33 -18.25 8.89
C ILE A 172 -3.32 -19.39 9.14
N ALA A 173 -4.09 -19.27 10.21
CA ALA A 173 -5.04 -20.30 10.60
C ALA A 173 -6.19 -20.37 9.57
N PRO A 174 -6.70 -21.57 9.21
CA PRO A 174 -7.82 -21.72 8.29
C PRO A 174 -9.05 -20.88 8.69
N ASP A 175 -9.35 -20.80 9.99
CA ASP A 175 -10.46 -20.00 10.52
C ASP A 175 -10.36 -18.52 10.16
N PHE A 176 -9.14 -17.97 10.03
CA PHE A 176 -8.95 -16.59 9.58
C PHE A 176 -9.43 -16.40 8.13
N TRP A 177 -9.16 -17.37 7.26
CA TRP A 177 -9.63 -17.36 5.88
C TRP A 177 -11.14 -17.56 5.79
N SER A 178 -11.70 -18.46 6.60
CA SER A 178 -13.15 -18.65 6.69
C SER A 178 -13.85 -17.34 7.10
N ASN A 179 -13.26 -16.56 8.01
CA ASN A 179 -13.80 -15.25 8.39
C ASN A 179 -13.76 -14.24 7.23
N LEU A 180 -12.78 -14.35 6.33
CA LEU A 180 -12.70 -13.49 5.14
C LEU A 180 -13.88 -13.71 4.19
N ASP A 181 -14.38 -14.96 4.13
CA ASP A 181 -15.50 -15.37 3.28
C ASP A 181 -16.87 -14.89 3.82
N LEU A 182 -16.95 -14.50 5.10
CA LEU A 182 -18.16 -13.95 5.73
C LEU A 182 -18.53 -12.54 5.24
N GLY A 183 -17.78 -11.98 4.30
CA GLY A 183 -18.21 -10.75 3.66
C GLY A 183 -18.01 -9.50 4.53
N GLU A 184 -19.05 -8.66 4.57
CA GLU A 184 -19.13 -7.47 5.41
C GLU A 184 -19.13 -7.83 6.92
N ASP A 185 -19.51 -9.06 7.26
CA ASP A 185 -19.59 -9.53 8.65
C ASP A 185 -18.25 -10.09 9.18
N SER A 186 -17.18 -10.02 8.38
CA SER A 186 -15.85 -10.55 8.72
C SER A 186 -15.17 -9.87 9.91
N GLY A 187 -15.57 -8.63 10.24
CA GLY A 187 -14.96 -7.84 11.32
C GLY A 187 -13.49 -7.46 11.10
N LEU A 188 -12.95 -7.72 9.90
CA LEU A 188 -11.57 -7.40 9.49
C LEU A 188 -11.45 -5.95 9.06
N LYS A 189 -10.34 -5.30 9.43
CA LYS A 189 -10.12 -3.87 9.10
C LYS A 189 -9.85 -3.64 7.63
N ASP A 190 -9.15 -4.56 6.98
CA ASP A 190 -8.72 -4.42 5.58
C ASP A 190 -8.95 -5.70 4.78
N ARG A 191 -10.22 -6.06 4.61
CA ARG A 191 -10.65 -7.28 3.92
C ARG A 191 -10.05 -7.42 2.52
N LYS A 192 -10.05 -6.34 1.73
CA LYS A 192 -9.57 -6.36 0.34
C LYS A 192 -8.08 -6.70 0.26
N ARG A 193 -7.28 -6.15 1.17
CA ARG A 193 -5.86 -6.49 1.26
C ARG A 193 -5.66 -7.97 1.58
N TRP A 194 -6.44 -8.51 2.53
CA TRP A 194 -6.36 -9.94 2.89
C TRP A 194 -6.82 -10.85 1.77
N GLN A 195 -7.83 -10.43 0.98
CA GLN A 195 -8.23 -11.11 -0.24
C GLN A 195 -7.08 -11.19 -1.24
N ALA A 196 -6.43 -10.08 -1.54
CA ALA A 196 -5.29 -10.08 -2.46
C ALA A 196 -4.10 -10.89 -1.95
N VAL A 197 -3.88 -10.94 -0.63
CA VAL A 197 -2.86 -11.83 -0.03
C VAL A 197 -3.23 -13.30 -0.27
N ARG A 198 -4.49 -13.70 -0.05
CA ARG A 198 -4.96 -15.06 -0.34
C ARG A 198 -4.77 -15.40 -1.81
N ASP A 199 -5.26 -14.54 -2.69
CA ASP A 199 -5.20 -14.74 -4.14
C ASP A 199 -3.74 -14.81 -4.62
N PHE A 200 -2.84 -13.97 -4.08
CA PHE A 200 -1.41 -14.05 -4.37
C PHE A 200 -0.80 -15.38 -3.95
N CYS A 201 -1.13 -15.88 -2.75
CA CYS A 201 -0.66 -17.18 -2.26
C CYS A 201 -1.15 -18.33 -3.14
N GLU A 202 -2.43 -18.33 -3.50
CA GLU A 202 -3.03 -19.34 -4.38
C GLU A 202 -2.40 -19.31 -5.78
N ASN A 203 -2.20 -18.12 -6.33
CA ASN A 203 -1.56 -17.95 -7.64
C ASN A 203 -0.09 -18.38 -7.63
N CYS A 204 0.63 -18.13 -6.53
CA CYS A 204 1.96 -18.68 -6.32
C CYS A 204 1.96 -20.21 -6.27
N ALA A 205 0.97 -20.83 -5.62
CA ALA A 205 0.82 -22.28 -5.58
C ALA A 205 0.50 -22.86 -6.97
N LYS A 206 -0.40 -22.22 -7.73
CA LYS A 206 -0.72 -22.57 -9.12
C LYS A 206 0.51 -22.50 -10.02
N ARG A 207 1.27 -21.40 -9.93
CA ARG A 207 2.55 -21.23 -10.63
C ARG A 207 3.50 -22.40 -10.34
N ARG A 208 3.69 -22.75 -9.08
CA ARG A 208 4.56 -23.87 -8.69
C ARG A 208 4.11 -25.21 -9.23
N ALA A 209 2.82 -25.51 -9.16
CA ALA A 209 2.27 -26.74 -9.69
C ALA A 209 2.51 -26.85 -11.19
N PHE A 210 2.29 -25.74 -11.92
CA PHE A 210 2.56 -25.66 -13.35
C PHE A 210 4.05 -25.88 -13.65
N GLU A 211 4.95 -25.14 -13.01
CA GLU A 211 6.39 -25.27 -13.25
C GLU A 211 6.91 -26.67 -12.92
N ALA A 212 6.41 -27.30 -11.84
CA ALA A 212 6.77 -28.67 -11.48
C ALA A 212 6.32 -29.68 -12.55
N GLY A 213 5.10 -29.54 -13.06
CA GLY A 213 4.59 -30.34 -14.17
C GLY A 213 5.42 -30.12 -15.44
N PHE A 214 5.67 -28.87 -15.80
CA PHE A 214 6.45 -28.50 -16.98
C PHE A 214 7.87 -29.07 -16.93
N ARG A 215 8.54 -28.98 -15.77
CA ARG A 215 9.88 -29.56 -15.58
C ARG A 215 9.88 -31.07 -15.77
N ARG A 216 8.91 -31.77 -15.18
CA ARG A 216 8.77 -33.22 -15.32
C ARG A 216 8.55 -33.61 -16.79
N ASP A 217 7.66 -32.90 -17.48
CA ASP A 217 7.24 -33.24 -18.83
C ASP A 217 8.35 -32.95 -19.87
N HIS A 218 9.27 -32.02 -19.57
CA HIS A 218 10.41 -31.64 -20.42
C HIS A 218 11.77 -32.18 -19.92
N GLY A 219 11.78 -33.04 -18.89
CA GLY A 219 13.02 -33.61 -18.33
C GLY A 219 13.98 -32.57 -17.73
N LEU A 220 13.45 -31.42 -17.29
CA LEU A 220 14.24 -30.37 -16.66
C LEU A 220 14.54 -30.71 -15.21
N LYS A 221 15.67 -30.21 -14.71
CA LYS A 221 16.02 -30.31 -13.29
C LYS A 221 15.04 -29.54 -12.41
N SER A 222 14.94 -29.93 -11.14
CA SER A 222 14.03 -29.31 -10.17
C SER A 222 14.26 -27.82 -9.94
N ASP A 223 15.49 -27.34 -10.19
CA ASP A 223 15.94 -25.96 -10.04
C ASP A 223 15.97 -25.19 -11.38
N ALA A 224 15.62 -25.84 -12.49
CA ALA A 224 15.62 -25.19 -13.79
C ALA A 224 14.53 -24.10 -13.83
N SER A 225 14.90 -22.93 -14.36
CA SER A 225 13.95 -21.85 -14.61
C SER A 225 12.97 -22.27 -15.70
N VAL A 226 11.70 -21.94 -15.50
CA VAL A 226 10.60 -22.24 -16.44
C VAL A 226 10.02 -20.93 -16.93
N GLU A 227 9.98 -20.75 -18.23
CA GLU A 227 9.24 -19.66 -18.86
C GLU A 227 7.78 -20.09 -19.02
N ILE A 228 6.87 -19.30 -18.45
CA ILE A 228 5.45 -19.61 -18.47
C ILE A 228 4.82 -19.04 -19.74
N PRO A 229 4.27 -19.87 -20.64
CA PRO A 229 3.55 -19.37 -21.82
C PRO A 229 2.30 -18.58 -21.42
N ARG A 230 1.92 -17.58 -22.24
CA ARG A 230 0.75 -16.70 -22.00
C ARG A 230 -0.52 -17.46 -21.58
N ASP A 231 -0.82 -18.54 -22.28
CA ASP A 231 -2.08 -19.26 -22.15
C ASP A 231 -2.04 -20.40 -21.13
N ALA A 232 -0.89 -20.60 -20.47
CA ALA A 232 -0.63 -21.81 -19.69
C ALA A 232 -1.28 -21.79 -18.30
N LEU A 233 -1.46 -20.62 -17.70
CA LEU A 233 -2.04 -20.46 -16.36
C LEU A 233 -3.55 -20.19 -16.37
N ALA A 234 -4.14 -19.93 -17.54
CA ALA A 234 -5.59 -19.78 -17.72
C ALA A 234 -6.34 -21.11 -17.76
N LYS A 235 -5.64 -22.25 -17.86
CA LYS A 235 -6.23 -23.60 -18.00
C LYS A 235 -6.27 -24.41 -16.68
N THR A 236 -5.88 -23.80 -15.57
CA THR A 236 -5.85 -24.42 -14.25
C THR A 236 -7.05 -24.04 -13.36
N GLU A 237 -8.13 -23.53 -13.97
CA GLU A 237 -9.45 -23.34 -13.34
C GLU A 237 -10.32 -24.60 -13.40
#